data_AF-A0A7S4E147-F1
#
_entry.id   AF-A0A7S4E147-F1
#
_cell.length_a   1.000
_cell.length_b   1.000
_cell.length_c   1.000
_cell.angle_alpha   90.00
_cell.angle_beta   90.00
_cell.angle_gamma   90.00
#
_symmetry.space_group_name_H-M   'P 1'
#
loop_
_entity.id
_entity.type
_entity.pdbx_description
1 polymer ?
#
loop_
_entity_poly.entity_id
_entity_poly.type
_entity_poly.pdbx_seq_one_letter_code
_entity_poly.pdbx_strand_id
1 'polypeptide(L)'
;ECFIDIEANARVAVTEKAKEVLSRCRVQYKETKSQFFKTDNIRQDLGRLLGNVTPYLDLLDKRLAMSSIACLIMKLDLLKEDAGRYSLEEIDLSQYVRLDAAAIKALNLQPQATDTDKNMSLFGLLNRCKTSMGSRMLSQWLMQPLRDINAIEKRLDLVELFVESQDVRSSLQEQDLKGIPDLDRILKLFKTNKATLKDIYQL
;
A
#
# COMPACT_ATOMS: atom_id res chain seq x y z
N GLU A 1 -0.15 -2.89 -9.49
CA GLU A 1 -0.07 -3.86 -10.59
C GLU A 1 1.31 -4.53 -10.53
N CYS A 2 1.39 -5.83 -10.76
CA CYS A 2 2.67 -6.55 -10.78
C CYS A 2 3.22 -6.60 -12.21
N PHE A 3 4.50 -6.32 -12.42
CA PHE A 3 5.14 -6.45 -13.73
C PHE A 3 6.01 -7.71 -13.76
N ILE A 4 5.83 -8.53 -14.79
CA ILE A 4 6.57 -9.78 -14.99
C ILE A 4 7.48 -9.62 -16.20
N ASP A 5 8.72 -10.08 -16.07
CA ASP A 5 9.68 -10.12 -17.17
C ASP A 5 9.37 -11.29 -18.12
N ILE A 6 9.16 -10.97 -19.40
CA ILE A 6 8.86 -11.94 -20.46
C ILE A 6 10.11 -12.73 -20.89
N GLU A 7 11.28 -12.10 -20.91
CA GLU A 7 12.48 -12.65 -21.55
C GLU A 7 13.50 -13.21 -20.53
N ALA A 8 13.05 -13.47 -19.30
CA ALA A 8 13.81 -14.18 -18.27
C ALA A 8 13.99 -15.67 -18.64
N ASN A 9 14.66 -15.92 -19.77
CA ASN A 9 14.88 -17.22 -20.40
C ASN A 9 15.59 -18.23 -19.49
N ALA A 10 16.28 -17.77 -18.44
CA ALA A 10 16.96 -18.64 -17.49
C ALA A 10 16.01 -19.41 -16.55
N ARG A 11 14.72 -19.02 -16.42
CA ARG A 11 13.80 -19.59 -15.41
C ARG A 11 12.31 -19.60 -15.82
N VAL A 12 11.99 -19.98 -17.08
CA VAL A 12 10.60 -20.04 -17.60
C VAL A 12 9.63 -20.74 -16.64
N ALA A 13 10.03 -21.88 -16.05
CA ALA A 13 9.19 -22.62 -15.11
C ALA A 13 8.91 -21.88 -13.78
N VAL A 14 9.81 -20.99 -13.34
CA VAL A 14 9.60 -20.16 -12.13
C VAL A 14 8.64 -19.02 -12.45
N THR A 15 8.74 -18.44 -13.64
CA THR A 15 7.85 -17.38 -14.10
C THR A 15 6.40 -17.87 -14.23
N GLU A 16 6.20 -19.07 -14.80
CA GLU A 16 4.86 -19.67 -14.89
C GLU A 16 4.27 -20.00 -13.51
N LYS A 17 5.05 -20.60 -12.60
CA LYS A 17 4.61 -20.80 -11.21
C LYS A 17 4.29 -19.48 -10.50
N ALA A 18 5.05 -18.42 -10.76
CA ALA A 18 4.77 -17.10 -10.19
C ALA A 18 3.45 -16.53 -10.73
N LYS A 19 3.17 -16.69 -12.03
CA LYS A 19 1.87 -16.32 -12.63
C LYS A 19 0.71 -17.08 -12.00
N GLU A 20 0.86 -18.39 -11.77
CA GLU A 20 -0.14 -19.21 -11.06
C GLU A 20 -0.38 -18.73 -9.63
N VAL A 21 0.68 -18.37 -8.90
CA VAL A 21 0.53 -17.82 -7.54
C VAL A 21 -0.17 -16.46 -7.58
N LEU A 22 0.20 -15.58 -8.50
CA LEU A 22 -0.42 -14.25 -8.66
C LEU A 22 -1.90 -14.35 -9.01
N SER A 23 -2.27 -15.26 -9.93
CA SER A 23 -3.66 -15.49 -10.31
C SER A 23 -4.48 -16.06 -9.15
N ARG A 24 -3.93 -17.01 -8.38
CA ARG A 24 -4.56 -17.52 -7.15
C ARG A 24 -4.76 -16.43 -6.10
N CYS A 25 -3.81 -15.50 -5.97
CA CYS A 25 -3.89 -14.34 -5.09
C CYS A 25 -4.77 -13.20 -5.66
N ARG A 26 -5.40 -13.38 -6.83
CA ARG A 26 -6.20 -12.35 -7.54
C ARG A 26 -5.42 -11.06 -7.80
N VAL A 27 -4.10 -11.14 -7.93
CA VAL A 27 -3.24 -10.00 -8.26
C VAL A 27 -3.15 -9.85 -9.77
N GLN A 28 -3.55 -8.69 -10.29
CA GLN A 28 -3.37 -8.37 -11.70
C GLN A 28 -1.89 -8.18 -12.03
N TYR A 29 -1.44 -8.85 -13.09
CA TYR A 29 -0.08 -8.74 -13.60
C TYR A 29 -0.04 -8.32 -15.07
N LYS A 30 1.05 -7.66 -15.47
CA LYS A 30 1.34 -7.25 -16.84
C LYS A 30 2.73 -7.72 -17.24
N GLU A 31 2.81 -8.27 -18.42
CA GLU A 31 4.07 -8.75 -18.99
C GLU A 31 4.87 -7.59 -19.62
N THR A 32 6.18 -7.56 -19.40
CA THR A 32 7.07 -6.47 -19.81
C THR A 32 8.44 -6.98 -20.27
N LYS A 33 9.11 -6.22 -21.14
CA LYS A 33 10.43 -6.57 -21.70
C LYS A 33 11.54 -6.48 -20.64
N SER A 34 12.56 -7.34 -20.72
CA SER A 34 13.69 -7.34 -19.77
C SER A 34 14.45 -6.03 -19.70
N GLN A 35 14.44 -5.22 -20.77
CA GLN A 35 15.07 -3.91 -20.79
C GLN A 35 14.59 -2.97 -19.67
N PHE A 36 13.35 -3.12 -19.18
CA PHE A 36 12.78 -2.29 -18.11
C PHE A 36 13.29 -2.69 -16.72
N PHE A 37 13.92 -3.85 -16.58
CA PHE A 37 14.47 -4.36 -15.32
C PHE A 37 15.97 -4.05 -15.15
N LYS A 38 16.58 -3.36 -16.11
CA LYS A 38 17.98 -2.93 -16.04
C LYS A 38 18.17 -1.86 -14.97
N THR A 39 19.27 -1.95 -14.24
CA THR A 39 19.58 -1.08 -13.08
C THR A 39 20.60 0.00 -13.39
N ASP A 40 20.96 0.20 -14.66
CA ASP A 40 22.05 1.09 -15.10
C ASP A 40 21.90 2.52 -14.56
N ASN A 41 20.68 3.05 -14.51
CA ASN A 41 20.39 4.42 -14.06
C ASN A 41 19.74 4.50 -12.67
N ILE A 42 19.57 3.37 -11.96
CA ILE A 42 18.73 3.33 -10.75
C ILE A 42 19.19 4.28 -9.64
N ARG A 43 20.51 4.45 -9.49
CA ARG A 43 21.09 5.37 -8.49
C ARG A 43 20.78 6.83 -8.80
N GLN A 44 20.84 7.21 -10.08
CA GLN A 44 20.53 8.56 -10.52
C GLN A 44 19.02 8.83 -10.41
N ASP A 45 18.20 7.86 -10.82
CA ASP A 45 16.74 7.93 -10.77
C ASP A 45 16.24 8.06 -9.33
N LEU A 46 16.75 7.23 -8.41
CA LEU A 46 16.47 7.34 -6.98
C LEU A 46 17.05 8.64 -6.39
N GLY A 47 18.20 9.11 -6.90
CA GLY A 47 18.75 10.45 -6.63
C GLY A 47 17.71 11.55 -6.79
N ARG A 48 17.04 11.54 -7.93
CA ARG A 48 15.99 12.48 -8.24
C ARG A 48 14.74 12.26 -7.39
N LEU A 49 14.27 11.02 -7.23
CA LEU A 49 13.01 10.75 -6.53
C LEU A 49 13.09 10.95 -5.02
N LEU A 50 14.21 10.58 -4.40
CA LEU A 50 14.43 10.65 -2.95
C LEU A 50 15.07 11.98 -2.52
N GLY A 51 15.70 12.72 -3.44
CA GLY A 51 16.44 13.96 -3.16
C GLY A 51 17.80 13.72 -2.49
N ASN A 52 17.91 12.71 -1.62
CA ASN A 52 19.16 12.23 -1.05
C ASN A 52 19.19 10.70 -0.96
N VAL A 53 20.21 10.08 -1.53
CA VAL A 53 20.34 8.62 -1.62
C VAL A 53 21.25 8.05 -0.54
N THR A 54 22.08 8.88 0.09
CA THR A 54 23.08 8.45 1.08
C THR A 54 22.50 7.62 2.24
N PRO A 55 21.31 7.93 2.78
CA PRO A 55 20.70 7.11 3.84
C PRO A 55 20.31 5.69 3.41
N TYR A 56 20.25 5.43 2.10
CA TYR A 56 19.66 4.21 1.54
C TYR A 56 20.70 3.31 0.84
N LEU A 57 21.99 3.53 1.10
CA LEU A 57 23.08 2.79 0.47
C LEU A 57 22.97 1.27 0.71
N ASP A 58 22.60 0.85 1.92
CA ASP A 58 22.43 -0.57 2.25
C ASP A 58 21.28 -1.23 1.46
N LEU A 59 20.24 -0.45 1.13
CA LEU A 59 19.10 -0.93 0.34
C LEU A 59 19.47 -1.10 -1.13
N LEU A 60 20.36 -0.24 -1.65
CA LEU A 60 20.82 -0.28 -3.04
C LEU A 60 21.56 -1.58 -3.40
N ASP A 61 22.12 -2.28 -2.42
CA ASP A 61 22.81 -3.55 -2.64
C ASP A 61 21.84 -4.71 -2.96
N LYS A 62 20.54 -4.53 -2.71
CA LYS A 62 19.49 -5.53 -3.00
C LYS A 62 19.12 -5.53 -4.49
N ARG A 63 20.01 -6.12 -5.31
CA ARG A 63 19.92 -6.12 -6.79
C ARG A 63 18.56 -6.50 -7.37
N LEU A 64 17.91 -7.55 -6.84
CA LEU A 64 16.60 -8.00 -7.33
C LEU A 64 15.47 -7.00 -7.02
N ALA A 65 15.49 -6.42 -5.81
CA ALA A 65 14.54 -5.40 -5.42
C ALA A 65 14.73 -4.13 -6.27
N MET A 66 15.99 -3.71 -6.46
CA MET A 66 16.32 -2.55 -7.29
C MET A 66 15.92 -2.73 -8.76
N SER A 67 16.08 -3.94 -9.31
CA SER A 67 15.61 -4.27 -10.66
C SER A 67 14.09 -4.14 -10.78
N SER A 68 13.35 -4.55 -9.75
CA SER A 68 11.88 -4.45 -9.72
C SER A 68 11.43 -2.99 -9.57
N ILE A 69 12.13 -2.21 -8.74
CA ILE A 69 11.89 -0.77 -8.56
C ILE A 69 12.21 -0.01 -9.86
N ALA A 70 13.29 -0.33 -10.56
CA ALA A 70 13.62 0.28 -11.85
C ALA A 70 12.48 0.14 -12.86
N CYS A 71 11.91 -1.07 -12.96
CA CYS A 71 10.75 -1.34 -13.80
C CYS A 71 9.54 -0.48 -13.40
N LEU A 72 9.26 -0.37 -12.09
CA LEU A 72 8.17 0.45 -11.58
C LEU A 72 8.36 1.95 -11.88
N ILE A 73 9.57 2.47 -11.68
CA ILE A 73 9.91 3.88 -11.97
C ILE A 73 9.64 4.19 -13.45
N MET A 74 10.09 3.32 -14.35
CA MET A 74 9.88 3.49 -15.79
C MET A 74 8.41 3.31 -16.21
N LYS A 75 7.70 2.30 -15.68
CA LYS A 75 6.32 1.99 -16.09
C LYS A 75 5.29 2.94 -15.51
N LEU A 76 5.56 3.52 -14.36
CA LEU A 76 4.70 4.52 -13.73
C LEU A 76 5.11 5.96 -14.07
N ASP A 77 6.13 6.14 -14.94
CA ASP A 77 6.64 7.45 -15.37
C ASP A 77 7.00 8.37 -14.19
N LEU A 78 7.51 7.82 -13.08
CA LEU A 78 7.70 8.56 -11.82
C LEU A 78 8.67 9.74 -11.96
N LEU A 79 9.61 9.67 -12.91
CA LEU A 79 10.60 10.72 -13.16
C LEU A 79 9.99 12.02 -13.74
N LYS A 80 8.72 11.99 -14.18
CA LYS A 80 8.01 13.20 -14.61
C LYS A 80 7.56 14.07 -13.43
N GLU A 81 7.51 13.50 -12.22
CA GLU A 81 7.16 14.23 -11.01
C GLU A 81 8.36 15.00 -10.43
N ASP A 82 8.10 16.01 -9.59
CA ASP A 82 9.19 16.78 -8.96
C ASP A 82 10.01 15.93 -7.99
N ALA A 83 11.28 16.29 -7.86
CA ALA A 83 12.27 15.59 -7.06
C ALA A 83 11.96 15.58 -5.54
N GLY A 84 12.46 14.57 -4.82
CA GLY A 84 12.46 14.52 -3.35
C GLY A 84 11.11 14.21 -2.69
N ARG A 85 10.21 13.49 -3.38
CA ARG A 85 8.84 13.23 -2.91
C ARG A 85 8.60 11.85 -2.32
N TYR A 86 9.58 10.97 -2.48
CA TYR A 86 9.47 9.56 -2.12
C TYR A 86 10.44 9.24 -0.98
N SER A 87 10.04 8.32 -0.11
CA SER A 87 10.93 7.63 0.83
C SER A 87 11.13 6.19 0.35
N LEU A 88 12.28 5.62 0.67
CA LEU A 88 12.56 4.21 0.40
C LEU A 88 12.62 3.47 1.74
N GLU A 89 11.71 2.53 1.93
CA GLU A 89 11.62 1.74 3.15
C GLU A 89 11.64 0.26 2.81
N GLU A 90 12.38 -0.52 3.60
CA GLU A 90 12.30 -1.97 3.54
C GLU A 90 11.13 -2.47 4.37
N ILE A 91 10.28 -3.26 3.73
CA ILE A 91 9.14 -3.90 4.40
C ILE A 91 9.61 -5.24 4.96
N ASP A 92 9.75 -5.32 6.28
CA ASP A 92 10.01 -6.58 6.98
C ASP A 92 8.71 -7.38 7.16
N LEU A 93 8.57 -8.44 6.38
CA LEU A 93 7.42 -9.34 6.44
C LEU A 93 7.39 -10.19 7.72
N SER A 94 8.47 -10.23 8.51
CA SER A 94 8.53 -11.01 9.75
C SER A 94 7.71 -10.40 10.89
N GLN A 95 7.43 -9.09 10.80
CA GLN A 95 6.65 -8.32 11.77
C GLN A 95 5.15 -8.62 11.71
N TYR A 96 4.71 -9.28 10.63
CA TYR A 96 3.32 -9.56 10.36
C TYR A 96 3.03 -11.07 10.32
N VAL A 97 1.80 -11.43 10.62
CA VAL A 97 1.31 -12.80 10.42
C VAL A 97 1.21 -13.08 8.93
N ARG A 98 1.80 -14.20 8.49
CA ARG A 98 1.72 -14.63 7.09
C ARG A 98 0.35 -15.25 6.83
N LEU A 99 -0.38 -14.65 5.89
CA LEU A 99 -1.66 -15.15 5.41
C LEU A 99 -1.48 -15.66 3.99
N ASP A 100 -1.93 -16.89 3.74
CA ASP A 100 -2.01 -17.42 2.38
C ASP A 100 -3.35 -17.04 1.73
N ALA A 101 -3.43 -17.22 0.41
CA ALA A 101 -4.64 -16.86 -0.35
C ALA A 101 -5.88 -17.63 0.11
N ALA A 102 -5.70 -18.87 0.59
CA ALA A 102 -6.79 -19.68 1.11
C ALA A 102 -7.32 -19.14 2.44
N ALA A 103 -6.45 -18.77 3.39
CA ALA A 103 -6.86 -18.16 4.66
C ALA A 103 -7.57 -16.82 4.45
N ILE A 104 -7.04 -15.95 3.57
CA ILE A 104 -7.68 -14.65 3.25
C ILE A 104 -9.11 -14.86 2.75
N LYS A 105 -9.33 -15.88 1.90
CA LYS A 105 -10.65 -16.23 1.37
C LYS A 105 -11.54 -16.89 2.44
N ALA A 106 -11.01 -17.83 3.22
CA ALA A 106 -11.75 -18.54 4.25
C ALA A 106 -12.23 -17.61 5.37
N LEU A 107 -11.43 -16.61 5.71
CA LEU A 107 -11.77 -15.58 6.70
C LEU A 107 -12.58 -14.41 6.11
N ASN A 108 -12.86 -14.41 4.81
CA ASN A 108 -13.55 -13.33 4.08
C ASN A 108 -13.04 -11.93 4.47
N LEU A 109 -11.71 -11.74 4.47
CA LEU A 109 -11.11 -10.51 4.99
C LEU A 109 -11.48 -9.26 4.17
N GLN A 110 -11.69 -9.41 2.88
CA GLN A 110 -12.00 -8.32 1.93
C GLN A 110 -13.31 -8.63 1.18
N PRO A 111 -14.06 -7.60 0.77
CA PRO A 111 -15.30 -7.77 0.01
C PRO A 111 -15.02 -8.42 -1.35
N GLN A 112 -15.91 -9.32 -1.75
CA GLN A 112 -15.87 -9.97 -3.05
C GLN A 112 -16.91 -9.37 -4.00
N ALA A 113 -16.66 -9.42 -5.31
CA ALA A 113 -17.60 -8.91 -6.32
C ALA A 113 -18.96 -9.65 -6.32
N THR A 114 -18.99 -10.86 -5.76
CA THR A 114 -20.20 -11.69 -5.62
C THR A 114 -21.02 -11.36 -4.38
N ASP A 115 -20.50 -10.53 -3.47
CA ASP A 115 -21.17 -10.24 -2.21
C ASP A 115 -22.37 -9.31 -2.45
N THR A 116 -23.52 -9.71 -1.93
CA THR A 116 -24.76 -8.92 -2.03
C THR A 116 -24.88 -7.87 -0.92
N ASP A 117 -24.23 -8.10 0.23
CA ASP A 117 -24.13 -7.15 1.33
C ASP A 117 -22.66 -6.84 1.65
N LYS A 118 -22.38 -5.58 1.97
CA LYS A 118 -21.06 -5.10 2.39
C LYS A 118 -20.58 -5.82 3.66
N ASN A 119 -21.49 -6.20 4.55
CA ASN A 119 -21.15 -6.89 5.80
C ASN A 119 -20.77 -8.37 5.61
N MET A 120 -20.75 -8.91 4.38
CA MET A 120 -20.33 -10.29 4.11
C MET A 120 -18.82 -10.51 4.24
N SER A 121 -18.04 -9.43 4.39
CA SER A 121 -16.60 -9.49 4.66
C SER A 121 -16.26 -8.88 6.02
N LEU A 122 -15.16 -9.33 6.63
CA LEU A 122 -14.67 -8.77 7.88
C LEU A 122 -14.36 -7.27 7.75
N PHE A 123 -13.76 -6.87 6.61
CA PHE A 123 -13.56 -5.45 6.31
C PHE A 123 -14.88 -4.69 6.30
N GLY A 124 -15.91 -5.16 5.60
CA GLY A 124 -17.17 -4.42 5.55
C GLY A 124 -17.97 -4.43 6.86
N LEU A 125 -17.81 -5.46 7.69
CA LEU A 125 -18.38 -5.52 9.04
C LEU A 125 -17.72 -4.48 9.97
N LEU A 126 -16.39 -4.43 9.98
CA LEU A 126 -15.60 -3.58 10.88
C LEU A 126 -15.43 -2.15 10.36
N ASN A 127 -15.51 -1.92 9.06
CA ASN A 127 -15.28 -0.61 8.48
C ASN A 127 -16.45 0.34 8.76
N ARG A 128 -16.34 1.03 9.90
CA ARG A 128 -17.19 2.16 10.31
C ARG A 128 -16.39 3.47 10.36
N CYS A 129 -15.23 3.51 9.70
CA CYS A 129 -14.40 4.70 9.58
C CYS A 129 -15.16 5.81 8.85
N LYS A 130 -14.99 7.05 9.30
CA LYS A 130 -15.65 8.22 8.70
C LYS A 130 -14.83 8.91 7.62
N THR A 131 -13.53 8.63 7.60
CA THR A 131 -12.60 9.14 6.58
C THR A 131 -12.17 8.02 5.65
N SER A 132 -11.87 8.37 4.40
CA SER A 132 -11.33 7.43 3.41
C SER A 132 -9.93 6.95 3.79
N MET A 133 -9.10 7.81 4.38
CA MET A 133 -7.78 7.43 4.91
C MET A 133 -7.90 6.39 6.02
N GLY A 134 -8.87 6.53 6.94
CA GLY A 134 -9.13 5.53 7.98
C GLY A 134 -9.58 4.19 7.40
N SER A 135 -10.47 4.21 6.40
CA SER A 135 -10.89 2.99 5.69
C SER A 135 -9.71 2.28 5.02
N ARG A 136 -8.80 3.03 4.39
CA ARG A 136 -7.57 2.49 3.78
C ARG A 136 -6.65 1.87 4.82
N MET A 137 -6.46 2.55 5.96
CA MET A 137 -5.65 2.04 7.08
C MET A 137 -6.21 0.76 7.69
N LEU A 138 -7.54 0.69 7.91
CA LEU A 138 -8.19 -0.52 8.40
C LEU A 138 -8.01 -1.69 7.44
N SER A 139 -8.20 -1.46 6.15
CA SER A 139 -7.98 -2.49 5.11
C SER A 139 -6.55 -3.03 5.17
N GLN A 140 -5.55 -2.15 5.33
CA GLN A 140 -4.16 -2.53 5.51
C GLN A 140 -3.95 -3.35 6.79
N TRP A 141 -4.50 -2.93 7.93
CA TRP A 141 -4.34 -3.64 9.20
C TRP A 141 -4.92 -5.06 9.19
N LEU A 142 -6.06 -5.27 8.51
CA LEU A 142 -6.63 -6.61 8.34
C LEU A 142 -5.74 -7.54 7.49
N MET A 143 -5.04 -6.97 6.51
CA MET A 143 -4.13 -7.72 5.63
C MET A 143 -2.73 -7.89 6.24
N GLN A 144 -2.38 -7.11 7.26
CA GLN A 144 -1.09 -7.08 7.92
C GLN A 144 -1.26 -7.21 9.44
N PRO A 145 -1.74 -8.35 9.97
CA PRO A 145 -1.88 -8.53 11.41
C PRO A 145 -0.51 -8.48 12.08
N LEU A 146 -0.39 -7.72 13.17
CA LEU A 146 0.86 -7.58 13.91
C LEU A 146 1.26 -8.88 14.60
N ARG A 147 2.56 -9.09 14.76
CA ARG A 147 3.14 -10.19 15.54
C ARG A 147 3.71 -9.75 16.89
N ASP A 148 4.12 -8.48 17.01
CA ASP A 148 4.65 -7.92 18.25
C ASP A 148 3.51 -7.68 19.26
N ILE A 149 3.60 -8.31 20.42
CA ILE A 149 2.60 -8.22 21.48
C ILE A 149 2.47 -6.80 22.01
N ASN A 150 3.58 -6.06 22.16
CA ASN A 150 3.55 -4.70 22.69
C ASN A 150 2.82 -3.75 21.72
N ALA A 151 3.03 -3.93 20.41
CA ALA A 151 2.33 -3.15 19.40
C ALA A 151 0.83 -3.49 19.33
N ILE A 152 0.44 -4.74 19.63
CA ILE A 152 -0.96 -5.16 19.75
C ILE A 152 -1.59 -4.52 20.97
N GLU A 153 -0.96 -4.64 22.14
CA GLU A 153 -1.45 -4.07 23.41
C GLU A 153 -1.65 -2.57 23.29
N LYS A 154 -0.66 -1.82 22.76
CA LYS A 154 -0.82 -0.37 22.51
C LYS A 154 -2.03 -0.03 21.65
N ARG A 155 -2.38 -0.85 20.66
CA ARG A 155 -3.59 -0.63 19.85
C ARG A 155 -4.85 -0.95 20.64
N LEU A 156 -4.83 -1.99 21.47
CA LEU A 156 -5.95 -2.37 22.33
C LEU A 156 -6.20 -1.32 23.42
N ASP A 157 -5.15 -0.76 24.04
CA ASP A 157 -5.25 0.32 25.02
C ASP A 157 -5.98 1.55 24.44
N LEU A 158 -5.64 1.92 23.20
CA LEU A 158 -6.32 3.02 22.49
C LEU A 158 -7.79 2.71 22.23
N VAL A 159 -8.11 1.46 21.88
CA VAL A 159 -9.50 1.04 21.68
C VAL A 159 -10.27 1.06 23.00
N GLU A 160 -9.67 0.55 24.08
CA GLU A 160 -10.25 0.53 25.42
C GLU A 160 -10.62 1.95 25.89
N LEU A 161 -9.72 2.91 25.72
CA LEU A 161 -9.98 4.32 26.03
C LEU A 161 -11.23 4.86 25.33
N PHE A 162 -11.44 4.54 24.04
CA PHE A 162 -12.63 4.96 23.30
C PHE A 162 -13.88 4.13 23.60
N VAL A 163 -13.73 2.92 24.14
CA VAL A 163 -14.85 2.09 24.61
C VAL A 163 -15.36 2.62 25.95
N GLU A 164 -14.46 2.98 26.87
CA GLU A 164 -14.79 3.55 28.18
C GLU A 164 -15.34 4.97 28.06
N SER A 165 -14.80 5.78 27.13
CA SER A 165 -15.21 7.17 26.92
C SER A 165 -16.19 7.30 25.74
N GLN A 166 -17.44 6.84 25.93
CA GLN A 166 -18.47 6.86 24.89
C GLN A 166 -18.70 8.26 24.30
N ASP A 167 -18.76 9.30 25.14
CA ASP A 167 -19.04 10.66 24.69
C ASP A 167 -17.96 11.20 23.76
N VAL A 168 -16.69 10.95 24.11
CA VAL A 168 -15.53 11.30 23.29
C VAL A 168 -15.58 10.56 21.95
N ARG A 169 -15.87 9.25 21.98
CA ARG A 169 -16.00 8.45 20.75
C ARG A 169 -17.12 8.95 19.85
N SER A 170 -18.29 9.21 20.40
CA SER A 170 -19.45 9.70 19.65
C SER A 170 -19.18 11.08 19.06
N SER A 171 -18.64 12.02 19.84
CA SER A 171 -18.29 13.36 19.36
C SER A 171 -17.27 13.30 18.22
N LEU A 172 -16.18 12.57 18.40
CA LEU A 172 -15.14 12.40 17.38
C LEU A 172 -15.68 11.75 16.10
N GLN A 173 -16.50 10.70 16.23
CA GLN A 173 -17.04 9.97 15.09
C GLN A 173 -18.14 10.74 14.35
N GLU A 174 -19.00 11.47 15.06
CA GLU A 174 -20.16 12.09 14.45
C GLU A 174 -19.95 13.53 14.01
N GLN A 175 -19.04 14.26 14.66
CA GLN A 175 -18.80 15.68 14.45
C GLN A 175 -17.45 15.89 13.76
N ASP A 176 -16.35 15.51 14.41
CA ASP A 176 -15.01 15.92 13.96
C ASP A 176 -14.56 15.18 12.69
N LEU A 177 -14.59 13.85 12.71
CA LEU A 177 -14.02 13.04 11.62
C LEU A 177 -14.83 13.10 10.33
N LYS A 178 -16.13 13.45 10.37
CA LYS A 178 -16.96 13.57 9.16
C LYS A 178 -16.58 14.78 8.32
N GLY A 179 -16.05 15.83 8.95
CA GLY A 179 -15.64 17.06 8.26
C GLY A 179 -14.31 16.92 7.53
N ILE A 180 -13.50 15.92 7.88
CA ILE A 180 -12.14 15.76 7.34
C ILE A 180 -12.22 15.16 5.92
N PRO A 181 -11.73 15.89 4.90
CA PRO A 181 -11.70 15.36 3.53
C PRO A 181 -10.60 14.31 3.36
N ASP A 182 -10.52 13.72 2.17
CA ASP A 182 -9.39 12.87 1.80
C ASP A 182 -8.13 13.72 1.60
N LEU A 183 -7.37 13.91 2.69
CA LEU A 183 -6.15 14.72 2.71
C LEU A 183 -5.10 14.19 1.73
N ASP A 184 -4.89 12.87 1.64
CA ASP A 184 -3.92 12.31 0.69
C ASP A 184 -4.27 12.64 -0.76
N ARG A 185 -5.57 12.55 -1.09
CA ARG A 185 -6.07 12.91 -2.43
C ARG A 185 -5.83 14.38 -2.71
N ILE A 186 -6.20 15.26 -1.78
CA ILE A 186 -6.05 16.71 -1.94
C ILE A 186 -4.56 17.08 -2.06
N LEU A 187 -3.71 16.58 -1.16
CA LEU A 187 -2.26 16.79 -1.20
C LEU A 187 -1.66 16.31 -2.53
N LYS A 188 -2.15 15.19 -3.09
CA LYS A 188 -1.71 14.73 -4.42
C LYS A 188 -2.12 15.69 -5.55
N LEU A 189 -3.29 16.32 -5.46
CA LEU A 189 -3.71 17.33 -6.44
C LEU A 189 -2.84 18.59 -6.39
N PHE A 190 -2.49 19.05 -5.18
CA PHE A 190 -1.54 20.16 -5.00
C PHE A 190 -0.17 19.80 -5.57
N LYS A 191 0.36 18.61 -5.24
CA LYS A 191 1.65 18.13 -5.77
C LYS A 191 1.68 18.01 -7.30
N THR A 192 0.53 17.82 -7.94
CA THR A 192 0.44 17.70 -9.40
C THR A 192 0.01 19.00 -10.09
N ASN A 193 -0.06 20.12 -9.36
CA ASN A 193 -0.56 21.41 -9.82
C ASN A 193 -1.95 21.33 -10.50
N LYS A 194 -2.78 20.38 -10.03
CA LYS A 194 -4.16 20.15 -10.53
C LYS A 194 -5.22 20.50 -9.47
N ALA A 195 -4.82 21.09 -8.36
CA ALA A 195 -5.72 21.51 -7.31
C ALA A 195 -6.59 22.68 -7.77
N THR A 196 -7.87 22.64 -7.41
CA THR A 196 -8.84 23.70 -7.70
C THR A 196 -9.14 24.53 -6.45
N LEU A 197 -9.79 25.68 -6.61
CA LEU A 197 -10.25 26.50 -5.48
C LEU A 197 -11.12 25.72 -4.48
N LYS A 198 -11.88 24.75 -4.98
CA LYS A 198 -12.70 23.86 -4.15
C LYS A 198 -11.84 22.97 -3.27
N ASP A 199 -10.72 22.43 -3.79
CA ASP A 199 -9.83 21.58 -3.01
C ASP A 199 -9.09 22.40 -1.93
N ILE A 200 -8.80 23.69 -2.18
CA ILE A 200 -8.28 24.63 -1.17
C ILE A 200 -9.32 24.90 -0.08
N TYR A 201 -10.58 25.13 -0.45
CA TYR A 201 -11.65 25.38 0.52
C TYR A 201 -12.00 24.14 1.37
N GLN A 202 -11.78 22.94 0.83
CA GLN A 202 -11.98 21.70 1.57
C GLN A 202 -10.86 21.41 2.57
N LEU A 203 -9.65 21.96 2.35
CA LEU A 203 -8.49 21.82 3.22
C LEU A 203 -8.62 22.72 4.45
#